data_AF-A0A7C3A858-F1
#
_entry.id   AF-A0A7C3A858-F1
#
_cell.length_a   1.000
_cell.length_b   1.000
_cell.length_c   1.000
_cell.angle_alpha   90.00
_cell.angle_beta   90.00
_cell.angle_gamma   90.00
#
_symmetry.space_group_name_H-M   'P 1'
#
loop_
_entity.id
_entity.type
_entity.pdbx_description
1 polymer ?
#
loop_
_entity_poly.entity_id
_entity_poly.type
_entity_poly.pdbx_seq_one_letter_code
_entity_poly.pdbx_strand_id
1 'polypeptide(L)' 'MDERKVPRCMSTQHPDNVTQPFFSDKALIEGETEVDEAYYSYSHLGIEEQMWDYEGKEVDPHVVKKLLS' A
#
# COMPACT_ATOMS: atom_id res chain seq x y z
N MET A 1 23.06 -17.92 -4.46
CA MET A 1 21.93 -17.20 -3.87
C MET A 1 22.02 -15.80 -4.42
N ASP A 2 20.98 -15.34 -5.09
CA ASP A 2 20.93 -13.94 -5.51
C ASP A 2 20.89 -13.09 -4.23
N GLU A 3 21.77 -12.10 -4.10
CA GLU A 3 21.77 -11.22 -2.93
C GLU A 3 20.46 -10.43 -2.95
N ARG A 4 19.64 -10.58 -1.90
CA ARG A 4 18.43 -9.77 -1.75
C ARG A 4 18.85 -8.30 -1.66
N LYS A 5 18.57 -7.55 -2.72
CA LYS A 5 18.75 -6.09 -2.73
C LYS A 5 17.72 -5.45 -1.81
N VAL A 6 18.17 -4.57 -0.92
CA VAL A 6 17.28 -3.75 -0.10
C VAL A 6 16.64 -2.66 -0.99
N PRO A 7 15.31 -2.53 -1.02
CA PRO A 7 14.61 -1.46 -1.74
C PRO A 7 15.11 -0.07 -1.36
N ARG A 8 15.06 0.87 -2.31
CA ARG A 8 15.35 2.29 -2.04
C ARG A 8 14.10 3.15 -1.91
N CYS A 9 12.94 2.60 -2.25
CA CYS A 9 11.67 3.29 -2.25
C CYS A 9 10.62 2.40 -1.59
N MET A 10 9.86 2.99 -0.68
CA MET A 10 8.82 2.35 0.10
C MET A 10 7.56 3.23 0.06
N SER A 11 6.41 2.67 -0.31
CA SER A 11 5.10 3.29 -0.14
C SER A 11 4.62 3.11 1.31
N THR A 12 3.86 4.08 1.81
CA THR A 12 3.36 4.07 3.20
C THR A 12 1.90 4.48 3.25
N GLN A 13 1.29 4.34 4.42
CA GLN A 13 -0.13 4.62 4.66
C GLN A 13 -0.32 5.85 5.56
N HIS A 14 0.61 6.81 5.48
CA HIS A 14 0.44 8.08 6.16
C HIS A 14 -0.81 8.80 5.61
N PRO A 15 -1.67 9.36 6.46
CA PRO A 15 -2.87 10.08 6.04
C PRO A 15 -2.55 11.56 5.72
N ASP A 16 -1.56 11.80 4.88
CA ASP A 16 -1.05 13.14 4.54
C ASP A 16 -1.52 13.67 3.17
N ASN A 17 -2.34 12.90 2.44
CA ASN A 17 -2.90 13.33 1.16
C ASN A 17 -3.96 14.44 1.33
N VAL A 18 -3.84 15.52 0.54
CA VAL A 18 -4.76 16.67 0.60
C VAL A 18 -6.07 16.40 -0.13
N THR A 19 -6.01 15.67 -1.25
CA THR A 19 -7.16 15.40 -2.11
C THR A 19 -7.41 13.91 -2.23
N GLN A 20 -8.64 13.55 -2.58
CA GLN A 20 -9.01 12.18 -2.91
C GLN A 20 -8.12 11.64 -4.05
N PRO A 21 -7.48 10.47 -3.86
CA PRO A 21 -6.72 9.81 -4.92
C PRO A 21 -7.62 9.40 -6.08
N PHE A 22 -7.10 9.41 -7.30
CA PHE A 22 -7.87 9.08 -8.51
C PHE A 22 -8.36 7.62 -8.57
N PHE A 23 -7.76 6.73 -7.79
CA PHE A 23 -8.08 5.30 -7.72
C PHE A 23 -9.03 4.95 -6.57
N SER A 24 -9.43 5.93 -5.76
CA SER A 24 -10.35 5.73 -4.65
C SER A 24 -11.65 6.47 -4.92
N ASP A 25 -12.78 5.88 -4.52
CA ASP A 25 -14.09 6.52 -4.53
C ASP A 25 -14.28 7.50 -3.35
N LYS A 26 -13.38 7.47 -2.36
CA LYS A 26 -13.43 8.29 -1.14
C LYS A 26 -12.07 8.94 -0.84
N ALA A 27 -12.11 10.06 -0.12
CA ALA A 27 -10.89 10.70 0.39
C ALA A 27 -10.14 9.85 1.43
N LEU A 28 -10.88 9.11 2.27
CA LEU A 28 -10.33 8.13 3.20
C LEU A 28 -10.03 6.83 2.45
N ILE A 29 -8.77 6.39 2.52
CA ILE A 29 -8.34 5.10 2.02
C ILE A 29 -8.47 4.08 3.16
N GLU A 30 -9.27 3.04 2.95
CA GLU A 30 -9.56 2.00 3.94
C GLU A 30 -9.92 0.68 3.23
N GLY A 31 -9.72 -0.45 3.92
CA GLY A 31 -10.17 -1.77 3.47
C GLY A 31 -9.52 -2.22 2.16
N GLU A 32 -10.34 -2.67 1.18
CA GLU A 32 -9.84 -3.15 -0.12
C GLU A 32 -9.05 -2.08 -0.89
N THR A 33 -9.40 -0.80 -0.72
CA THR A 33 -8.71 0.31 -1.41
C THR A 33 -7.23 0.36 -1.06
N GLU A 34 -6.85 -0.06 0.15
CA GLU A 34 -5.43 -0.13 0.58
C GLU A 34 -4.68 -1.24 -0.15
N VAL A 35 -5.36 -2.34 -0.47
CA VAL A 35 -4.81 -3.45 -1.24
C VAL A 35 -4.63 -3.03 -2.70
N ASP A 36 -5.63 -2.35 -3.27
CA ASP A 36 -5.57 -1.81 -4.63
C ASP A 36 -4.46 -0.76 -4.77
N GLU A 37 -4.29 0.11 -3.77
CA GLU A 37 -3.19 1.09 -3.71
C GLU A 37 -1.82 0.41 -3.65
N ALA A 38 -1.67 -0.62 -2.81
CA ALA A 38 -0.43 -1.39 -2.73
C ALA A 38 -0.13 -2.06 -4.08
N TYR A 39 -1.12 -2.69 -4.71
CA TYR A 39 -0.99 -3.27 -6.04
C TYR A 39 -0.55 -2.21 -7.07
N TYR A 40 -1.19 -1.05 -7.08
CA TYR A 40 -0.86 0.05 -7.99
C TYR A 40 0.58 0.54 -7.78
N SER A 41 1.00 0.72 -6.53
CA SER A 41 2.36 1.13 -6.14
C SER A 41 3.42 0.18 -6.71
N TYR A 42 3.21 -1.14 -6.56
CA TYR A 42 4.10 -2.14 -7.12
C TYR A 42 4.05 -2.20 -8.66
N SER A 43 2.86 -2.24 -9.24
CA SER A 43 2.67 -2.55 -10.67
C SER A 43 2.87 -1.36 -11.62
N HIS A 44 2.58 -0.13 -11.17
CA HIS A 44 2.59 1.06 -12.02
C HIS A 44 3.65 2.08 -11.62
N LEU A 45 4.00 2.17 -10.34
CA LEU A 45 4.99 3.15 -9.84
C LEU A 45 6.40 2.55 -9.67
N GLY A 46 6.54 1.23 -9.79
CA GLY A 46 7.83 0.54 -9.63
C GLY A 46 8.36 0.59 -8.20
N ILE A 47 7.48 0.78 -7.21
CA ILE A 47 7.83 0.69 -5.79
C ILE A 47 8.11 -0.77 -5.46
N GLU A 48 9.11 -1.01 -4.60
CA GLU A 48 9.60 -2.35 -4.29
C GLU A 48 9.30 -2.75 -2.83
N GLU A 49 8.72 -1.85 -2.03
CA GLU A 49 8.39 -2.07 -0.62
C GLU A 49 7.11 -1.33 -0.22
N GLN A 50 6.24 -1.98 0.56
CA GLN A 50 5.03 -1.38 1.12
C GLN A 50 5.08 -1.50 2.64
N MET A 51 4.97 -0.36 3.33
CA MET A 51 4.71 -0.32 4.76
C MET A 51 3.22 -0.50 5.03
N TRP A 52 2.88 -1.46 5.89
CA TRP A 52 1.54 -1.61 6.44
C TRP A 52 1.51 -1.06 7.86
N ASP A 53 0.75 0.01 8.06
CA ASP A 53 0.63 0.64 9.38
C ASP A 53 -0.37 -0.13 10.25
N TYR A 54 0.13 -0.96 11.17
CA TYR A 54 -0.65 -1.65 12.22
C TYR A 54 -0.68 -0.90 13.56
N GLU A 55 -0.04 0.27 13.63
CA GLU A 55 0.06 1.07 14.85
C GLU A 55 -1.09 2.07 14.94
N GLY A 56 -1.33 2.82 13.86
CA GLY A 56 -2.21 3.98 13.85
C GLY A 56 -3.62 3.75 13.31
N LYS A 57 -3.91 2.55 12.80
CA LYS A 57 -5.20 2.23 12.16
C LYS A 57 -5.67 0.80 12.38
N GLU A 58 -6.97 0.58 12.19
CA GLU A 58 -7.58 -0.75 12.14
C GLU A 58 -7.27 -1.41 10.79
N VAL A 59 -6.29 -2.31 10.78
CA VAL A 59 -5.84 -3.00 9.55
C VAL A 59 -6.60 -4.29 9.37
N ASP A 60 -6.90 -4.63 8.10
CA ASP A 60 -7.34 -5.97 7.76
C ASP A 60 -6.19 -7.00 7.94
N PRO A 61 -6.34 -8.02 8.81
CA PRO A 61 -5.31 -9.04 9.02
C PRO A 61 -4.91 -9.84 7.76
N HIS A 62 -5.70 -9.76 6.69
CA HIS A 62 -5.53 -10.52 5.46
C HIS A 62 -5.03 -9.68 4.27
N VAL A 63 -4.54 -8.46 4.48
CA VAL A 63 -4.02 -7.57 3.41
C VAL A 63 -3.02 -8.27 2.48
N VAL A 64 -2.09 -9.06 3.01
CA VAL A 64 -1.10 -9.78 2.19
C VAL A 64 -1.75 -10.86 1.33
N LYS A 65 -2.75 -11.58 1.87
CA LYS A 65 -3.46 -12.60 1.11
C LYS A 65 -4.23 -11.95 -0.04
N LYS A 66 -4.94 -10.85 0.24
CA LYS A 66 -5.72 -10.12 -0.75
C LYS A 66 -4.84 -9.55 -1.87
N LEU A 67 -3.68 -8.97 -1.52
CA LEU A 67 -2.71 -8.43 -2.49
C LEU A 67 -2.16 -9.49 -3.46
N LEU A 68 -2.11 -10.76 -3.04
CA LEU A 68 -1.55 -11.86 -3.83
C LEU A 68 -2.60 -12.80 -4.43
N SER A 69 -3.90 -12.48 -4.31
CA SER A 69 -5.02 -13.25 -4.85
C SER A 69 -5.40 -12.80 -6.25
#